data_AF-A0A9J6QS88-F1
#
_entry.id   AF-A0A9J6QS88-F1
#
_cell.length_a   1.000
_cell.length_b   1.000
_cell.length_c   1.000
_cell.angle_alpha   90.00
_cell.angle_beta   90.00
_cell.angle_gamma   90.00
#
_symmetry.space_group_name_H-M   'P 1'
#
loop_
_entity.id
_entity.type
_entity.pdbx_description
1 polymer ?
#
loop_
_entity_poly.entity_id
_entity_poly.type
_entity_poly.pdbx_seq_one_letter_code
_entity_poly.pdbx_strand_id
1 'polypeptide(L)'
;MKLVISGQIFKQEKKQDKAEKQPVVLFDTVEELIGALKDVKKDEIICSGGRGFKRTEELGLVKQLADAVGGSVGASRGAVSMGWIDEDVQVGLTGRTVKPDLYFACGISGMNQHLAGMKESSVIVAINRNPKAPIFKAADYGIVGDVYEVIPQLIEKWEK
;
A
#
# COMPACT_ATOMS: atom_id res chain seq x y z
N MET A 1 34.01 -10.47 12.83
CA MET A 1 35.40 -10.09 13.12
C MET A 1 35.36 -8.99 14.18
N LYS A 2 35.90 -9.19 15.39
CA LYS A 2 35.92 -8.17 16.46
C LYS A 2 37.12 -7.26 16.24
N LEU A 3 36.91 -5.95 16.11
CA LEU A 3 37.97 -4.94 16.14
C LEU A 3 38.07 -4.42 17.59
N VAL A 4 39.24 -4.52 18.21
CA VAL A 4 39.49 -4.01 19.57
C VAL A 4 40.38 -2.78 19.44
N ILE A 5 39.85 -1.60 19.76
CA ILE A 5 40.60 -0.36 19.95
C ILE A 5 40.13 0.22 21.29
N SER A 6 41.07 0.42 22.21
CA SER A 6 40.92 1.04 23.54
C SER A 6 39.71 0.64 24.39
N GLY A 7 39.77 -0.53 25.03
CA GLY A 7 39.14 -0.80 26.35
C GLY A 7 37.62 -0.77 26.48
N GLN A 8 36.86 -0.32 25.49
CA GLN A 8 35.40 -0.29 25.52
C GLN A 8 34.83 -1.38 24.63
N ILE A 9 34.21 -2.38 25.27
CA ILE A 9 33.42 -3.40 24.59
C ILE A 9 32.08 -2.76 24.19
N PHE A 10 31.99 -2.23 22.97
CA PHE A 10 30.70 -1.89 22.39
C PHE A 10 30.00 -3.19 21.97
N LYS A 11 29.00 -3.61 22.76
CA LYS A 11 28.07 -4.65 22.33
C LYS A 11 27.24 -4.03 21.21
N GLN A 12 27.51 -4.42 19.96
CA GLN A 12 26.59 -4.10 18.87
C GLN A 12 25.25 -4.77 19.21
N GLU A 13 24.25 -3.95 19.52
CA GLU A 13 22.86 -4.40 19.54
C GLU A 13 22.56 -4.92 18.13
N LYS A 14 22.23 -6.20 18.03
CA LYS A 14 21.71 -6.74 16.77
C LYS A 14 20.45 -5.94 16.46
N LYS A 15 20.45 -5.19 15.35
CA LYS A 15 19.20 -4.73 14.76
C LYS A 15 18.30 -5.95 14.64
N GLN A 16 17.14 -5.88 15.27
CA GLN A 16 16.14 -6.92 15.14
C GLN A 16 15.73 -6.94 13.67
N ASP A 17 16.22 -7.93 12.94
CA ASP A 17 15.80 -8.17 11.57
C ASP A 17 14.28 -8.35 11.62
N LYS A 18 13.55 -7.44 10.96
CA LYS A 18 12.10 -7.58 10.81
C LYS A 18 11.88 -8.97 10.19
N ALA A 19 11.03 -9.78 10.80
CA ALA A 19 10.63 -11.08 10.26
C ALA A 19 10.32 -10.93 8.77
N GLU A 20 10.85 -11.83 7.93
CA GLU A 20 10.51 -11.86 6.51
C GLU A 20 8.99 -11.87 6.38
N LYS A 21 8.46 -10.87 5.68
CA LYS A 21 7.02 -10.75 5.47
C LYS A 21 6.56 -11.97 4.68
N GLN A 22 5.46 -12.59 5.10
CA GLN A 22 4.90 -13.74 4.41
C GLN A 22 4.59 -13.37 2.94
N PRO A 23 4.64 -14.34 2.00
CA PRO A 23 4.25 -14.09 0.62
C PRO A 23 2.80 -13.59 0.57
N VAL A 24 2.53 -12.65 -0.34
CA VAL A 24 1.18 -12.12 -0.56
C VAL A 24 0.21 -13.25 -0.91
N VAL A 25 -1.00 -13.18 -0.34
CA VAL A 25 -2.12 -14.04 -0.77
C VAL A 25 -2.86 -13.33 -1.90
N LEU A 26 -2.91 -13.97 -3.07
CA LEU A 26 -3.64 -13.46 -4.22
C LEU A 26 -5.05 -14.03 -4.23
N PHE A 27 -6.02 -13.17 -4.52
CA PHE A 27 -7.42 -13.54 -4.72
C PHE A 27 -7.80 -13.34 -6.18
N ASP A 28 -8.63 -14.24 -6.69
CA ASP A 28 -9.16 -14.16 -8.05
C ASP A 28 -10.41 -13.27 -8.09
N THR A 29 -11.11 -13.13 -6.96
CA THR A 29 -12.35 -12.35 -6.86
C THR A 29 -12.30 -11.30 -5.75
N VAL A 30 -13.15 -10.26 -5.89
CA VAL A 30 -13.30 -9.21 -4.88
C VAL A 30 -13.96 -9.75 -3.61
N GLU A 31 -14.88 -10.70 -3.73
CA GLU A 31 -15.59 -11.33 -2.62
C GLU A 31 -14.64 -12.08 -1.68
N GLU A 32 -13.68 -12.82 -2.24
CA GLU A 32 -12.66 -13.51 -1.45
C GLU A 32 -11.77 -12.53 -0.71
N LEU A 33 -11.34 -11.45 -1.39
CA LEU A 33 -10.59 -10.37 -0.77
C LEU A 33 -11.37 -9.73 0.39
N ILE A 34 -12.63 -9.36 0.17
CA ILE A 34 -13.49 -8.79 1.23
C ILE A 34 -13.65 -9.79 2.38
N GLY A 35 -13.81 -11.08 2.08
CA GLY A 35 -13.85 -12.16 3.05
C GLY A 35 -12.61 -12.18 3.95
N ALA A 36 -11.42 -12.06 3.37
CA ALA A 36 -10.16 -12.00 4.11
C ALA A 36 -10.00 -10.71 4.93
N LEU A 37 -10.64 -9.63 4.53
CA LEU A 37 -10.61 -8.35 5.24
C LEU A 37 -11.62 -8.25 6.38
N LYS A 38 -12.52 -9.22 6.59
CA LYS A 38 -13.58 -9.14 7.62
C LYS A 38 -13.02 -8.87 9.02
N ASP A 39 -12.02 -9.62 9.43
CA ASP A 39 -11.42 -9.53 10.77
C ASP A 39 -10.28 -8.51 10.88
N VAL A 40 -9.99 -7.78 9.80
CA VAL A 40 -9.00 -6.70 9.80
C VAL A 40 -9.58 -5.49 10.53
N LYS A 41 -8.79 -4.86 11.39
CA LYS A 41 -9.09 -3.57 12.02
C LYS A 41 -9.16 -2.47 10.96
N LYS A 42 -10.11 -1.54 11.04
CA LYS A 42 -10.40 -0.57 9.97
C LYS A 42 -10.63 0.86 10.49
N ASP A 43 -10.01 1.23 11.61
CA ASP A 43 -10.19 2.58 12.19
C ASP A 43 -9.50 3.64 11.32
N GLU A 44 -8.34 3.30 10.75
CA GLU A 44 -7.64 4.14 9.79
C GLU A 44 -7.44 3.37 8.48
N ILE A 45 -8.08 3.85 7.40
CA ILE A 45 -7.94 3.30 6.04
C ILE A 45 -7.36 4.36 5.12
N ILE A 46 -6.37 4.00 4.31
CA ILE A 46 -5.83 4.85 3.24
C ILE A 46 -5.97 4.14 1.90
N CYS A 47 -6.66 4.79 0.96
CA CYS A 47 -6.77 4.35 -0.43
C CYS A 47 -5.82 5.17 -1.29
N SER A 48 -4.82 4.52 -1.87
CA SER A 48 -3.71 5.19 -2.54
C SER A 48 -3.60 4.87 -4.01
N GLY A 49 -3.54 5.91 -4.84
CA GLY A 49 -3.43 5.82 -6.30
C GLY A 49 -2.02 5.99 -6.85
N GLY A 50 -1.74 5.33 -7.98
CA GLY A 50 -0.46 5.46 -8.68
C GLY A 50 -0.58 5.60 -10.20
N ARG A 51 0.56 5.49 -10.90
CA ARG A 51 0.62 5.64 -12.37
C ARG A 51 -0.16 4.57 -13.14
N GLY A 52 -0.61 3.51 -12.46
CA GLY A 52 -1.50 2.51 -13.04
C GLY A 52 -2.81 3.10 -13.56
N PHE A 53 -3.24 4.26 -13.04
CA PHE A 53 -4.45 4.99 -13.43
C PHE A 53 -4.32 5.84 -14.70
N LYS A 54 -3.16 5.87 -15.39
CA LYS A 54 -2.93 6.43 -16.75
C LYS A 54 -3.37 7.89 -17.09
N ARG A 55 -4.34 8.50 -16.41
CA ARG A 55 -4.90 9.86 -16.62
C ARG A 55 -5.30 10.50 -15.28
N THR A 56 -5.39 11.83 -15.27
CA THR A 56 -5.73 12.62 -14.07
C THR A 56 -7.13 12.32 -13.53
N GLU A 57 -8.12 12.33 -14.43
CA GLU A 57 -9.55 12.19 -14.10
C GLU A 57 -9.86 10.84 -13.44
N GLU A 58 -9.00 9.86 -13.68
CA GLU A 58 -9.14 8.48 -13.25
C GLU A 58 -8.75 8.25 -11.79
N LEU A 59 -8.02 9.17 -11.16
CA LEU A 59 -7.79 9.14 -9.70
C LEU A 59 -9.05 9.43 -8.89
N GLY A 60 -10.09 9.99 -9.50
CA GLY A 60 -11.41 10.13 -8.85
C GLY A 60 -11.94 8.79 -8.32
N LEU A 61 -11.59 7.67 -8.96
CA LEU A 61 -11.96 6.33 -8.51
C LEU A 61 -11.32 5.95 -7.17
N VAL A 62 -10.11 6.44 -6.87
CA VAL A 62 -9.47 6.26 -5.56
C VAL A 62 -10.23 7.01 -4.47
N LYS A 63 -10.73 8.21 -4.79
CA LYS A 63 -11.55 8.99 -3.88
C LYS A 63 -12.90 8.31 -3.63
N GLN A 64 -13.56 7.79 -4.67
CA GLN A 64 -14.79 7.02 -4.51
C GLN A 64 -14.58 5.79 -3.63
N LEU A 65 -13.44 5.09 -3.78
CA LEU A 65 -13.09 3.98 -2.90
C LEU A 65 -12.92 4.44 -1.45
N ALA A 66 -12.16 5.51 -1.22
CA ALA A 66 -11.98 6.08 0.11
C ALA A 66 -13.32 6.45 0.76
N ASP A 67 -14.21 7.12 0.02
CA ASP A 67 -15.53 7.52 0.49
C ASP A 67 -16.40 6.28 0.84
N ALA A 68 -16.31 5.19 0.05
CA ALA A 68 -17.06 3.96 0.28
C ALA A 68 -16.59 3.20 1.53
N VAL A 69 -15.26 3.09 1.72
CA VAL A 69 -14.67 2.34 2.84
C VAL A 69 -14.54 3.18 4.12
N GLY A 70 -14.86 4.47 4.08
CA GLY A 70 -14.68 5.39 5.22
C GLY A 70 -13.21 5.75 5.47
N GLY A 71 -12.39 5.73 4.43
CA GLY A 71 -10.96 6.02 4.48
C GLY A 71 -10.58 7.43 3.99
N SER A 72 -9.28 7.64 3.85
CA SER A 72 -8.69 8.84 3.28
C SER A 72 -7.90 8.53 2.00
N VAL A 73 -7.64 9.56 1.20
CA VAL A 73 -6.91 9.42 -0.08
C VAL A 73 -5.40 9.57 0.14
N GLY A 74 -4.63 8.70 -0.53
CA GLY A 74 -3.19 8.81 -0.69
C GLY A 74 -2.78 8.79 -2.16
N ALA A 75 -1.53 9.12 -2.43
CA ALA A 75 -0.97 8.99 -3.78
C ALA A 75 0.50 8.64 -3.78
N SER A 76 0.94 7.92 -4.81
CA SER A 76 2.38 7.78 -5.09
C SER A 76 2.94 9.08 -5.69
N ARG A 77 4.25 9.32 -5.48
CA ARG A 77 4.96 10.42 -6.15
C ARG A 77 4.74 10.44 -7.66
N GLY A 78 4.57 9.27 -8.29
CA GLY A 78 4.32 9.19 -9.72
C GLY A 78 3.07 9.97 -10.15
N ALA A 79 1.97 9.82 -9.41
CA ALA A 79 0.72 10.53 -9.65
C ALA A 79 0.87 12.05 -9.41
N VAL A 80 1.50 12.42 -8.30
CA VAL A 80 1.77 13.83 -7.94
C VAL A 80 2.63 14.52 -9.00
N SER A 81 3.69 13.85 -9.47
CA SER A 81 4.62 14.41 -10.47
C SER A 81 3.95 14.66 -11.83
N MET A 82 2.81 14.03 -12.10
CA MET A 82 2.01 14.25 -13.31
C MET A 82 0.91 15.31 -13.10
N GLY A 83 0.83 15.92 -11.91
CA GLY A 83 -0.19 16.91 -11.57
C GLY A 83 -1.59 16.33 -11.40
N TRP A 84 -1.71 15.02 -11.15
CA TRP A 84 -3.02 14.37 -11.06
C TRP A 84 -3.71 14.58 -9.71
N ILE A 85 -2.91 14.82 -8.68
CA ILE A 85 -3.36 15.00 -7.31
C ILE A 85 -2.30 15.83 -6.57
N ASP A 86 -2.76 16.57 -5.56
CA ASP A 86 -1.91 17.46 -4.76
C ASP A 86 -0.79 16.66 -4.05
N GLU A 87 0.34 17.34 -3.83
CA GLU A 87 1.49 16.76 -3.13
C GLU A 87 1.20 16.51 -1.65
N ASP A 88 0.19 17.16 -1.09
CA ASP A 88 -0.18 17.01 0.31
C ASP A 88 -0.44 15.54 0.65
N VAL A 89 -1.16 14.79 -0.19
CA VAL A 89 -1.48 13.36 -0.01
C VAL A 89 -0.40 12.40 -0.51
N GLN A 90 0.78 12.90 -0.89
CA GLN A 90 1.89 12.06 -1.32
C GLN A 90 2.34 11.13 -0.19
N VAL A 91 2.42 9.83 -0.47
CA VAL A 91 2.96 8.81 0.44
C VAL A 91 4.32 8.32 -0.08
N GLY A 92 5.31 8.24 0.82
CA GLY A 92 6.65 7.73 0.50
C GLY A 92 7.79 8.49 1.20
N LEU A 93 9.02 8.20 0.81
CA LEU A 93 10.26 8.75 1.40
C LEU A 93 10.30 10.28 1.41
N THR A 94 9.74 10.92 0.37
CA THR A 94 9.68 12.38 0.22
C THR A 94 8.26 12.92 0.44
N GLY A 95 7.38 12.14 1.04
CA GLY A 95 6.01 12.53 1.36
C GLY A 95 5.65 12.15 2.80
N ARG A 96 4.37 11.90 3.05
CA ARG A 96 3.90 11.40 4.34
C ARG A 96 4.39 9.97 4.55
N THR A 97 4.79 9.69 5.80
CA THR A 97 4.89 8.32 6.33
C THR A 97 3.61 8.04 7.11
N VAL A 98 2.92 6.97 6.74
CA VAL A 98 1.62 6.59 7.28
C VAL A 98 1.67 5.16 7.81
N LYS A 99 0.80 4.86 8.79
CA LYS A 99 0.69 3.53 9.41
C LYS A 99 -0.77 3.15 9.67
N PRO A 100 -1.65 3.18 8.65
CA PRO A 100 -3.06 2.83 8.82
C PRO A 100 -3.21 1.36 9.18
N ASP A 101 -4.40 1.02 9.68
CA ASP A 101 -4.79 -0.38 9.86
C ASP A 101 -4.93 -1.08 8.50
N LEU A 102 -5.43 -0.36 7.48
CA LEU A 102 -5.60 -0.88 6.13
C LEU A 102 -5.11 0.10 5.06
N TYR A 103 -4.20 -0.35 4.19
CA TYR A 103 -3.69 0.44 3.07
C TYR A 103 -4.01 -0.23 1.74
N PHE A 104 -4.81 0.41 0.89
CA PHE A 104 -5.01 -0.01 -0.49
C PHE A 104 -3.97 0.65 -1.41
N ALA A 105 -3.13 -0.15 -2.05
CA ALA A 105 -2.18 0.26 -3.07
C ALA A 105 -2.73 -0.04 -4.47
N CYS A 106 -3.46 0.92 -5.04
CA CYS A 106 -4.13 0.79 -6.33
C CYS A 106 -3.23 1.29 -7.47
N GLY A 107 -2.86 0.43 -8.41
CA GLY A 107 -2.05 0.83 -9.57
C GLY A 107 -0.65 1.38 -9.20
N ILE A 108 -0.12 0.98 -8.04
CA ILE A 108 1.20 1.39 -7.53
C ILE A 108 2.19 0.26 -7.78
N SER A 109 3.38 0.58 -8.29
CA SER A 109 4.40 -0.43 -8.61
C SER A 109 5.17 -0.94 -7.40
N GLY A 110 5.21 -0.19 -6.29
CA GLY A 110 5.94 -0.56 -5.08
C GLY A 110 7.44 -0.27 -5.14
N MET A 111 7.84 0.86 -5.74
CA MET A 111 9.25 1.31 -5.64
C MET A 111 9.61 1.56 -4.17
N ASN A 112 10.87 1.30 -3.79
CA ASN A 112 11.34 1.42 -2.41
C ASN A 112 11.02 2.77 -1.75
N GLN A 113 11.01 3.86 -2.53
CA GLN A 113 10.64 5.18 -2.05
C GLN A 113 9.17 5.26 -1.62
N HIS A 114 8.24 4.61 -2.34
CA HIS A 114 6.83 4.54 -1.91
C HIS A 114 6.70 3.68 -0.66
N LEU A 115 7.34 2.50 -0.68
CA LEU A 115 7.29 1.54 0.44
C LEU A 115 7.82 2.15 1.74
N ALA A 116 8.82 3.03 1.68
CA ALA A 116 9.35 3.73 2.85
C ALA A 116 8.27 4.47 3.67
N GLY A 117 7.21 4.94 3.01
CA GLY A 117 6.14 5.69 3.65
C GLY A 117 4.92 4.87 4.05
N MET A 118 4.80 3.58 3.69
CA MET A 118 3.58 2.80 3.95
C MET A 118 3.78 1.34 4.36
N LYS A 119 5.01 0.81 4.29
CA LYS A 119 5.30 -0.61 4.62
C LYS A 119 5.00 -1.01 6.07
N GLU A 120 4.75 -0.04 6.94
CA GLU A 120 4.41 -0.25 8.35
C GLU A 120 2.89 -0.20 8.61
N SER A 121 2.06 -0.14 7.56
CA SER A 121 0.62 -0.37 7.68
C SER A 121 0.36 -1.80 8.17
N SER A 122 -0.69 -1.98 8.99
CA SER A 122 -1.01 -3.29 9.56
C SER A 122 -1.38 -4.30 8.48
N VAL A 123 -2.22 -3.90 7.52
CA VAL A 123 -2.58 -4.69 6.34
C VAL A 123 -2.41 -3.86 5.07
N ILE A 124 -1.75 -4.45 4.07
CA ILE A 124 -1.55 -3.85 2.75
C ILE A 124 -2.27 -4.71 1.70
N VAL A 125 -3.20 -4.09 0.98
CA VAL A 125 -3.90 -4.68 -0.17
C VAL A 125 -3.35 -4.09 -1.46
N ALA A 126 -2.88 -4.90 -2.40
CA ALA A 126 -2.38 -4.44 -3.69
C ALA A 126 -3.32 -4.80 -4.84
N ILE A 127 -3.69 -3.81 -5.66
CA ILE A 127 -4.46 -4.02 -6.90
C ILE A 127 -3.59 -3.59 -8.06
N ASN A 128 -3.13 -4.54 -8.87
CA ASN A 128 -2.23 -4.23 -9.98
C ASN A 128 -2.32 -5.26 -11.12
N ARG A 129 -2.48 -4.76 -12.35
CA ARG A 129 -2.48 -5.59 -13.58
C ARG A 129 -1.19 -6.38 -13.83
N ASN A 130 -0.05 -5.95 -13.27
CA ASN A 130 1.22 -6.64 -13.46
C ASN A 130 1.46 -7.61 -12.29
N PRO A 131 1.33 -8.94 -12.48
CA PRO A 131 1.55 -9.93 -11.40
C PRO A 131 2.98 -9.93 -10.85
N LYS A 132 3.93 -9.33 -11.58
CA LYS A 132 5.34 -9.20 -11.16
C LYS A 132 5.64 -7.84 -10.51
N ALA A 133 4.63 -7.02 -10.22
CA ALA A 133 4.84 -5.71 -9.60
C ALA A 133 5.50 -5.84 -8.22
N PRO A 134 6.57 -5.08 -7.91
CA PRO A 134 7.23 -5.11 -6.61
C PRO A 134 6.34 -4.89 -5.39
N ILE A 135 5.21 -4.17 -5.55
CA ILE A 135 4.23 -3.95 -4.49
C ILE A 135 3.74 -5.25 -3.84
N PHE A 136 3.62 -6.32 -4.61
CA PHE A 136 3.19 -7.63 -4.11
C PHE A 136 4.19 -8.26 -3.12
N LYS A 137 5.45 -7.82 -3.10
CA LYS A 137 6.40 -8.26 -2.07
C LYS A 137 6.18 -7.59 -0.71
N ALA A 138 5.46 -6.48 -0.68
CA ALA A 138 5.12 -5.75 0.53
C ALA A 138 3.66 -5.93 0.95
N ALA A 139 2.81 -6.45 0.06
CA ALA A 139 1.39 -6.65 0.29
C ALA A 139 1.12 -7.92 1.12
N ASP A 140 0.04 -7.87 1.90
CA ASP A 140 -0.51 -9.02 2.63
C ASP A 140 -1.53 -9.73 1.73
N TYR A 141 -2.36 -8.94 1.05
CA TYR A 141 -3.37 -9.42 0.11
C TYR A 141 -3.23 -8.71 -1.24
N GLY A 142 -3.71 -9.35 -2.32
CA GLY A 142 -3.76 -8.65 -3.59
C GLY A 142 -4.67 -9.27 -4.64
N ILE A 143 -4.99 -8.47 -5.64
CA ILE A 143 -5.69 -8.89 -6.86
C ILE A 143 -4.83 -8.47 -8.05
N VAL A 144 -4.56 -9.43 -8.93
CA VAL A 144 -3.95 -9.16 -10.23
C VAL A 144 -5.05 -8.82 -11.22
N GLY A 145 -5.33 -7.53 -11.39
CA GLY A 145 -6.44 -7.07 -12.23
C GLY A 145 -6.35 -5.59 -12.57
N ASP A 146 -7.25 -5.13 -13.45
CA ASP A 146 -7.36 -3.71 -13.78
C ASP A 146 -8.06 -2.93 -12.67
N VAL A 147 -7.51 -1.78 -12.29
CA VAL A 147 -8.07 -0.92 -11.25
C VAL A 147 -9.47 -0.43 -11.62
N TYR A 148 -9.77 -0.25 -12.91
CA TYR A 148 -11.10 0.18 -13.38
C TYR A 148 -12.15 -0.93 -13.32
N GLU A 149 -11.75 -2.18 -13.11
CA GLU A 149 -12.66 -3.32 -12.97
C GLU A 149 -12.78 -3.72 -11.51
N VAL A 150 -11.64 -3.81 -10.81
CA VAL A 150 -11.57 -4.30 -9.42
C VAL A 150 -12.13 -3.28 -8.44
N ILE A 151 -11.81 -1.98 -8.59
CA ILE A 151 -12.23 -0.98 -7.61
C ILE A 151 -13.76 -0.77 -7.63
N PRO A 152 -14.44 -0.64 -8.78
CA PRO A 152 -15.89 -0.52 -8.79
C PRO A 152 -16.59 -1.73 -8.15
N GLN A 153 -16.13 -2.94 -8.43
CA GLN A 153 -16.67 -4.15 -7.79
C GLN A 153 -16.40 -4.16 -6.28
N LEU A 154 -15.23 -3.72 -5.84
CA LEU A 154 -14.90 -3.57 -4.43
C LEU A 154 -15.84 -2.59 -3.75
N ILE A 155 -16.10 -1.43 -4.35
CA ILE A 155 -17.03 -0.43 -3.84
C ILE A 155 -18.45 -1.00 -3.73
N GLU A 156 -18.93 -1.68 -4.78
CA GLU A 156 -20.29 -2.25 -4.83
C GLU A 156 -20.52 -3.28 -3.71
N LYS A 157 -19.50 -4.10 -3.42
CA LYS A 157 -19.59 -5.23 -2.48
C LYS A 157 -19.13 -4.89 -1.07
N TRP A 158 -18.67 -3.66 -0.82
CA TRP A 158 -18.18 -3.25 0.49
C TRP A 158 -19.34 -3.04 1.45
N GLU A 159 -19.62 -4.05 2.26
CA GLU A 159 -20.51 -3.94 3.41
C GLU A 159 -19.78 -3.22 4.55
N LYS A 160 -20.41 -2.17 5.11
CA LYS A 160 -19.86 -1.38 6.22
C LYS A 160 -19.89 -2.13 7.54
#